data_AF-A0A525IAR2-F1
#
_entry.id   AF-A0A525IAR2-F1
#
_cell.length_a   1.000
_cell.length_b   1.000
_cell.length_c   1.000
_cell.angle_alpha   90.00
_cell.angle_beta   90.00
_cell.angle_gamma   90.00
#
_symmetry.space_group_name_H-M   'P 1'
#
loop_
_entity.id
_entity.type
_entity.pdbx_description
1 polymer ?
#
loop_
_entity_poly.entity_id
_entity_poly.type
_entity_poly.pdbx_seq_one_letter_code
_entity_poly.pdbx_strand_id
1 'polypeptide(L)'
;VVQRITVTDGTVAFSNLRDHVDNRIEGINADALVGADRKIRVTGGAQAGGHPLKFDIKATAPAPPLERQNVPVELTLEARGLLQAPLSGKAEVRLNGTVVMINGLTGVIGDGAFNGWASVDVASKPLLKLDLDFQRLDIAASPAAPQDSQGPSQPSSSSSSQPWSNATIDLAGLNYVDAQIRLSAAELNIGTAHFAPAAIDATLAAGVVKCAISNLGAYGGQANGELDIDISGGTPSYVMRSDLIGVRALPLLRSAAGFDKLDGKLQAKIAVRSNGTSQRAILSNLDGTVFANFQDGAIRGLNVAQMIRSLTASPLSGWQEGKEQTTDLTQLSASFRVEKGQATTSDLNLVGPLVRMTGAGTVDLGTQMLAFRVEPKLVMTTEGQGRAADPVGFGIPVAIEGPWAEPRIYPDMAGMLDNPDAAYARLKDIGKGLFGPGGLGGLGGGGSSGGGSSGGGLSDTLGGKLGETLGNLLQQGLGQGLNQGANQGRGQGRGLPAPSPSPAPTDQAAPAPGDPPSQAQQNSQPMNDVLRQLFNR
;
A
#
# COMPACT_ATOMS: atom_id res chain seq x y z
N VAL A 1 -27.41 -44.66 -28.59
CA VAL A 1 -26.41 -44.11 -27.63
C VAL A 1 -25.64 -43.03 -28.35
N VAL A 2 -25.46 -41.85 -27.74
CA VAL A 2 -24.65 -40.77 -28.33
C VAL A 2 -23.18 -41.14 -28.16
N GLN A 3 -22.45 -41.28 -29.28
CA GLN A 3 -21.04 -41.70 -29.29
C GLN A 3 -20.06 -40.52 -29.32
N ARG A 4 -20.51 -39.34 -29.76
CA ARG A 4 -19.73 -38.11 -29.81
C ARG A 4 -20.65 -36.92 -29.57
N ILE A 5 -20.18 -35.97 -28.77
CA ILE A 5 -20.78 -34.65 -28.58
C ILE A 5 -19.68 -33.65 -28.89
N THR A 6 -19.92 -32.74 -29.83
CA THR A 6 -19.00 -31.64 -30.13
C THR A 6 -19.72 -30.34 -29.83
N VAL A 7 -19.09 -29.50 -29.01
CA VAL A 7 -19.46 -28.11 -28.74
C VAL A 7 -18.43 -27.25 -29.46
N THR A 8 -18.90 -26.36 -30.33
CA THR A 8 -18.07 -25.41 -31.07
C THR A 8 -18.54 -24.00 -30.72
N ASP A 9 -17.61 -23.14 -30.34
CA ASP A 9 -17.88 -21.75 -29.93
C ASP A 9 -19.01 -21.59 -28.90
N GLY A 10 -19.10 -22.55 -27.97
CA GLY A 10 -20.10 -22.55 -26.92
C GLY A 10 -19.90 -21.36 -25.97
N THR A 11 -21.00 -20.75 -25.54
CA THR A 11 -21.00 -19.71 -24.52
C THR A 11 -21.85 -20.17 -23.33
N VAL A 12 -21.24 -20.21 -22.15
CA VAL A 12 -21.98 -20.30 -20.88
C VAL A 12 -22.08 -18.90 -20.33
N ALA A 13 -23.26 -18.30 -20.47
CA ALA A 13 -23.61 -17.02 -19.86
C ALA A 13 -24.24 -17.24 -18.50
N PHE A 14 -23.68 -16.60 -17.47
CA PHE A 14 -24.27 -16.52 -16.15
C PHE A 14 -25.06 -15.22 -16.07
N SER A 15 -26.40 -15.33 -16.10
CA SER A 15 -27.31 -14.18 -16.09
C SER A 15 -28.11 -14.12 -14.79
N ASN A 16 -28.20 -12.92 -14.21
CA ASN A 16 -29.10 -12.58 -13.12
C ASN A 16 -30.14 -11.60 -13.66
N LEU A 17 -31.42 -11.90 -13.46
CA LEU A 17 -32.56 -11.12 -13.98
C LEU A 17 -32.63 -9.68 -13.45
N ARG A 18 -31.82 -9.31 -12.44
CA ARG A 18 -31.82 -7.98 -11.83
C ARG A 18 -30.77 -7.01 -12.39
N ASP A 19 -29.60 -7.48 -12.83
CA ASP A 19 -28.41 -6.62 -12.86
C ASP A 19 -27.86 -6.31 -14.26
N HIS A 20 -28.42 -6.87 -15.34
CA HIS A 20 -28.06 -6.58 -16.74
C HIS A 20 -26.54 -6.58 -17.06
N VAL A 21 -25.76 -7.40 -16.36
CA VAL A 21 -24.36 -7.70 -16.68
C VAL A 21 -24.23 -9.20 -16.87
N ASP A 22 -23.45 -9.59 -17.87
CA ASP A 22 -23.42 -10.93 -18.44
C ASP A 22 -22.00 -11.46 -18.28
N ASN A 23 -21.73 -12.26 -17.24
CA ASN A 23 -20.41 -12.87 -17.09
C ASN A 23 -20.41 -14.18 -17.88
N ARG A 24 -19.44 -14.37 -18.76
CA ARG A 24 -19.50 -15.40 -19.81
C ARG A 24 -18.20 -16.17 -19.92
N ILE A 25 -18.33 -17.49 -20.01
CA ILE A 25 -17.27 -18.35 -20.52
C ILE A 25 -17.56 -18.53 -22.01
N GLU A 26 -16.85 -17.79 -22.85
CA GLU A 26 -17.00 -17.78 -24.31
C GLU A 26 -15.95 -18.67 -24.99
N GLY A 27 -16.17 -18.99 -26.27
CA GLY A 27 -15.23 -19.79 -27.05
C GLY A 27 -15.04 -21.22 -26.56
N ILE A 28 -16.03 -21.81 -25.89
CA ILE A 28 -15.98 -23.19 -25.39
C ILE A 28 -16.00 -24.13 -26.60
N ASN A 29 -14.85 -24.74 -26.86
CA ASN A 29 -14.68 -25.75 -27.90
C ASN A 29 -14.35 -27.07 -27.19
N ALA A 30 -15.29 -28.01 -27.19
CA ALA A 30 -15.18 -29.27 -26.47
C ALA A 30 -15.63 -30.45 -27.33
N ASP A 31 -14.82 -31.50 -27.39
CA ASP A 31 -15.17 -32.77 -28.02
C ASP A 31 -15.21 -33.87 -26.96
N ALA A 32 -16.39 -34.46 -26.75
CA ALA A 32 -16.62 -35.56 -25.84
C ALA A 32 -16.91 -36.84 -26.64
N LEU A 33 -15.98 -37.79 -26.57
CA LEU A 33 -16.05 -39.09 -27.23
C LEU A 33 -16.43 -40.16 -26.19
N VAL A 34 -17.39 -41.01 -26.54
CA VAL A 34 -17.82 -42.17 -25.74
C VAL A 34 -17.51 -43.44 -26.53
N GLY A 35 -16.44 -44.13 -26.14
CA GLY A 35 -16.00 -45.38 -26.73
C GLY A 35 -16.96 -46.54 -26.46
N ALA A 36 -16.91 -47.56 -27.33
CA ALA A 36 -17.69 -48.79 -27.16
C ALA A 36 -17.31 -49.57 -25.88
N ASP A 37 -16.11 -49.31 -25.33
CA ASP A 37 -15.61 -49.83 -24.06
C ASP A 37 -16.04 -49.01 -22.83
N ARG A 38 -16.93 -48.02 -23.01
CA ARG A 38 -17.39 -47.04 -22.02
C ARG A 38 -16.33 -46.06 -21.52
N LYS A 39 -15.15 -45.99 -22.16
CA LYS A 39 -14.22 -44.88 -21.91
C LYS A 39 -14.80 -43.60 -22.50
N ILE A 40 -14.94 -42.60 -21.65
CA ILE A 40 -15.29 -41.23 -22.03
C ILE A 40 -13.99 -40.44 -22.07
N ARG A 41 -13.76 -39.68 -23.14
CA ARG A 41 -12.72 -38.64 -23.18
C ARG A 41 -13.35 -37.33 -23.61
N VAL A 42 -13.19 -36.30 -22.79
CA VAL A 42 -13.62 -34.93 -23.07
C VAL A 42 -12.37 -34.07 -23.21
N THR A 43 -12.11 -33.55 -24.40
CA THR A 43 -10.98 -32.65 -24.68
C THR A 43 -11.50 -31.32 -25.16
N GLY A 44 -10.96 -30.21 -24.67
CA GLY A 44 -11.39 -28.91 -25.12
C GLY A 44 -10.56 -27.74 -24.63
N GLY A 45 -11.04 -26.55 -24.96
CA GLY A 45 -10.57 -25.29 -24.43
C GLY A 45 -11.72 -24.29 -24.31
N ALA A 46 -11.48 -23.25 -23.51
CA ALA A 46 -12.42 -22.16 -23.26
C ALA A 46 -11.63 -20.88 -22.93
N GLN A 47 -12.31 -19.73 -22.89
CA GLN A 47 -11.75 -18.52 -22.29
C GLN A 47 -12.54 -18.16 -21.03
N ALA A 48 -11.84 -17.87 -19.93
CA ALA A 48 -12.45 -17.34 -18.70
C ALA A 48 -11.65 -16.11 -18.25
N GLY A 49 -12.34 -14.97 -18.06
CA GLY A 49 -11.68 -13.70 -17.73
C GLY A 49 -10.62 -13.25 -18.74
N GLY A 50 -10.78 -13.62 -20.03
CA GLY A 50 -9.78 -13.37 -21.08
C GLY A 50 -8.57 -14.30 -21.08
N HIS A 51 -8.48 -15.26 -20.15
CA HIS A 51 -7.38 -16.22 -20.08
C HIS A 51 -7.74 -17.55 -20.78
N PRO A 52 -6.85 -18.10 -21.64
CA PRO A 52 -7.09 -19.36 -22.31
C PRO A 52 -6.92 -20.56 -21.37
N LEU A 53 -7.96 -21.39 -21.30
CA LEU A 53 -7.96 -22.68 -20.62
C LEU A 53 -7.99 -23.83 -21.63
N LYS A 54 -7.30 -24.93 -21.30
CA LYS A 54 -7.41 -26.23 -21.98
C LYS A 54 -7.64 -27.33 -20.96
N PHE A 55 -8.45 -28.32 -21.32
CA PHE A 55 -8.75 -29.47 -20.47
C PHE A 55 -8.74 -30.78 -21.26
N ASP A 56 -8.22 -31.84 -20.64
CA ASP A 56 -8.37 -33.24 -21.06
C ASP A 56 -8.91 -34.00 -19.84
N ILE A 57 -10.09 -34.61 -20.00
CA ILE A 57 -10.77 -35.36 -18.96
C ILE A 57 -11.01 -36.76 -19.50
N LYS A 58 -10.52 -37.78 -18.78
CA LYS A 58 -10.75 -39.19 -19.11
C LYS A 58 -11.57 -39.80 -18.00
N ALA A 59 -12.66 -40.47 -18.33
CA ALA A 59 -13.50 -41.16 -17.38
C ALA A 59 -13.86 -42.55 -17.90
N THR A 60 -14.23 -43.48 -17.02
CA THR A 60 -14.80 -44.78 -17.43
C THR A 60 -16.22 -44.90 -16.90
N ALA A 61 -17.22 -44.88 -17.78
CA ALA A 61 -18.60 -44.90 -17.35
C ALA A 61 -18.97 -46.28 -16.75
N PRO A 62 -19.52 -46.33 -15.52
CA PRO A 62 -19.99 -47.58 -14.94
C PRO A 62 -21.15 -48.21 -15.74
N ALA A 63 -21.51 -49.44 -15.39
CA ALA A 63 -22.68 -50.08 -16.00
C ALA A 63 -23.96 -49.37 -15.49
N PRO A 64 -25.00 -49.15 -16.34
CA PRO A 64 -26.22 -48.49 -15.88
C PRO A 64 -26.89 -49.22 -14.70
N PRO A 65 -27.54 -48.50 -13.76
CA PRO A 65 -27.79 -47.06 -13.74
C PRO A 65 -26.60 -46.24 -13.22
N LEU A 66 -26.32 -45.08 -13.84
CA LEU A 66 -25.17 -44.22 -13.49
C LEU A 66 -25.26 -43.58 -12.10
N GLU A 67 -26.45 -43.47 -11.51
CA GLU A 67 -26.66 -42.82 -10.22
C GLU A 67 -25.90 -43.51 -9.08
N ARG A 68 -25.32 -42.71 -8.18
CA ARG A 68 -24.60 -43.13 -6.96
C ARG A 68 -23.36 -44.02 -7.18
N GLN A 69 -23.02 -44.37 -8.42
CA GLN A 69 -21.79 -45.09 -8.73
C GLN A 69 -20.59 -44.13 -8.79
N ASN A 70 -19.42 -44.66 -8.44
CA ASN A 70 -18.16 -43.93 -8.53
C ASN A 70 -17.63 -44.05 -9.95
N VAL A 71 -17.44 -42.91 -10.60
CA VAL A 71 -16.81 -42.78 -11.91
C VAL A 71 -15.36 -42.38 -11.66
N PRO A 72 -14.36 -43.24 -11.94
CA PRO A 72 -12.97 -42.83 -11.89
C PRO A 72 -12.71 -41.84 -13.02
N VAL A 73 -12.17 -40.66 -12.67
CA VAL A 73 -11.85 -39.57 -13.58
C VAL A 73 -10.38 -39.20 -13.44
N GLU A 74 -9.68 -39.08 -14.56
CA GLU A 74 -8.40 -38.40 -14.69
C GLU A 74 -8.62 -37.05 -15.37
N LEU A 75 -7.96 -36.01 -14.86
CA LEU A 75 -8.08 -34.62 -15.26
C LEU A 75 -6.69 -34.07 -15.57
N THR A 76 -6.56 -33.35 -16.68
CA THR A 76 -5.45 -32.42 -16.94
C THR A 76 -6.02 -31.07 -17.31
N LEU A 77 -5.53 -30.00 -16.68
CA LEU A 77 -5.96 -28.62 -16.88
C LEU A 77 -4.74 -27.71 -17.11
N GLU A 78 -4.72 -26.98 -18.23
CA GLU A 78 -3.77 -25.90 -18.49
C GLU A 78 -4.52 -24.56 -18.45
N ALA A 79 -4.20 -23.69 -17.48
CA ALA A 79 -4.84 -22.38 -17.30
C ALA A 79 -3.80 -21.26 -17.36
N ARG A 80 -3.25 -21.00 -18.56
CA ARG A 80 -2.11 -20.09 -18.73
C ARG A 80 -2.52 -18.66 -18.39
N GLY A 81 -1.90 -18.11 -17.34
CA GLY A 81 -2.20 -16.78 -16.80
C GLY A 81 -2.90 -16.79 -15.44
N LEU A 82 -3.54 -17.91 -15.08
CA LEU A 82 -4.10 -18.13 -13.73
C LEU A 82 -3.18 -19.05 -12.90
N LEU A 83 -2.71 -20.14 -13.52
CA LEU A 83 -1.77 -21.09 -12.94
C LEU A 83 -0.41 -20.96 -13.63
N GLN A 84 0.68 -21.08 -12.88
CA GLN A 84 2.04 -21.06 -13.44
C GLN A 84 2.41 -22.38 -14.14
N ALA A 85 1.73 -23.47 -13.81
CA ALA A 85 2.00 -24.83 -14.30
C ALA A 85 0.70 -25.59 -14.59
N PRO A 86 0.73 -26.64 -15.43
CA PRO A 86 -0.42 -27.52 -15.61
C PRO A 86 -0.79 -28.25 -14.33
N LEU A 87 -2.08 -28.41 -14.09
CA LEU A 87 -2.64 -29.28 -13.06
C LEU A 87 -2.98 -30.62 -13.69
N SER A 88 -2.61 -31.71 -13.02
CA SER A 88 -3.11 -33.05 -13.34
C SER A 88 -3.58 -33.76 -12.08
N GLY A 89 -4.66 -34.53 -12.16
CA GLY A 89 -5.21 -35.21 -11.00
C GLY A 89 -6.13 -36.36 -11.34
N LYS A 90 -6.44 -37.16 -10.32
CA LYS A 90 -7.39 -38.27 -10.35
C LYS A 90 -8.41 -38.07 -9.24
N ALA A 91 -9.65 -38.44 -9.49
CA ALA A 91 -10.73 -38.38 -8.51
C ALA A 91 -11.81 -39.42 -8.80
N GLU A 92 -12.62 -39.72 -7.79
CA GLU A 92 -13.86 -40.47 -7.93
C GLU A 92 -15.05 -39.51 -7.95
N VAL A 93 -15.68 -39.37 -9.11
CA VAL A 93 -16.86 -38.53 -9.29
C VAL A 93 -18.11 -39.37 -9.07
N ARG A 94 -19.01 -38.93 -8.19
CA ARG A 94 -20.31 -39.56 -7.92
C ARG A 94 -21.43 -38.57 -8.17
N LEU A 95 -22.41 -38.97 -8.97
CA LEU A 95 -23.63 -38.20 -9.24
C LEU A 95 -24.76 -38.68 -8.32
N ASN A 96 -25.41 -37.73 -7.63
CA ASN A 96 -26.58 -38.02 -6.77
C ASN A 96 -27.63 -36.91 -6.98
N GLY A 97 -28.52 -37.11 -7.95
CA GLY A 97 -29.45 -36.08 -8.40
C GLY A 97 -28.70 -34.88 -8.98
N THR A 98 -28.91 -33.70 -8.41
CA THR A 98 -28.25 -32.44 -8.78
C THR A 98 -26.86 -32.27 -8.15
N VAL A 99 -26.45 -33.15 -7.25
CA VAL A 99 -25.18 -33.03 -6.53
C VAL A 99 -24.10 -33.87 -7.23
N VAL A 100 -23.05 -33.20 -7.66
CA VAL A 100 -21.79 -33.79 -8.13
C VAL A 100 -20.83 -33.83 -6.95
N MET A 101 -20.44 -35.02 -6.49
CA MET A 101 -19.41 -35.20 -5.47
C MET A 101 -18.10 -35.65 -6.14
N ILE A 102 -16.98 -35.08 -5.72
CA ILE A 102 -15.63 -35.37 -6.22
C ILE A 102 -14.79 -35.77 -5.00
N ASN A 103 -14.55 -37.07 -4.83
CA ASN A 103 -13.87 -37.63 -3.66
C ASN A 103 -12.50 -38.20 -4.04
N GLY A 104 -11.59 -38.26 -3.07
CA GLY A 104 -10.25 -38.81 -3.30
C GLY A 104 -9.48 -38.06 -4.38
N LEU A 105 -9.74 -36.74 -4.52
CA LEU A 105 -9.03 -35.90 -5.47
C LEU A 105 -7.56 -35.87 -5.05
N THR A 106 -6.68 -36.30 -5.95
CA THR A 106 -5.23 -36.36 -5.73
C THR A 106 -4.52 -35.98 -7.02
N GLY A 107 -3.41 -35.26 -6.96
CA GLY A 107 -2.76 -34.78 -8.17
C GLY A 107 -1.47 -34.02 -7.93
N VAL A 108 -0.99 -33.39 -9.00
CA VAL A 108 0.15 -32.47 -9.00
C VAL A 108 -0.21 -31.20 -9.77
N ILE A 109 0.27 -30.06 -9.28
CA ILE A 109 0.27 -28.77 -9.97
C ILE A 109 1.70 -28.26 -10.03
N GLY A 110 2.29 -28.25 -11.24
CA GLY A 110 3.74 -28.11 -11.36
C GLY A 110 4.47 -29.18 -10.55
N ASP A 111 5.32 -28.73 -9.62
CA ASP A 111 6.11 -29.61 -8.75
C ASP A 111 5.41 -29.95 -7.41
N GLY A 112 4.26 -29.33 -7.13
CA GLY A 112 3.52 -29.50 -5.88
C GLY A 112 2.45 -30.59 -5.96
N ALA A 113 2.52 -31.61 -5.09
CA ALA A 113 1.41 -32.54 -4.91
C ALA A 113 0.21 -31.86 -4.22
N PHE A 114 -1.00 -32.33 -4.49
CA PHE A 114 -2.21 -31.89 -3.78
C PHE A 114 -3.21 -33.04 -3.57
N ASN A 115 -4.06 -32.90 -2.55
CA ASN A 115 -5.14 -33.82 -2.23
C ASN A 115 -6.40 -33.07 -1.77
N GLY A 116 -7.55 -33.75 -1.71
CA GLY A 116 -8.77 -33.18 -1.13
C GLY A 116 -10.09 -33.75 -1.66
N TRP A 117 -11.14 -32.94 -1.57
CA TRP A 117 -12.48 -33.23 -2.10
C TRP A 117 -13.20 -31.96 -2.56
N ALA A 118 -14.21 -32.13 -3.40
CA ALA A 118 -15.12 -31.06 -3.78
C ALA A 118 -16.56 -31.58 -3.94
N SER A 119 -17.54 -30.71 -3.84
CA SER A 119 -18.93 -31.00 -4.22
C SER A 119 -19.58 -29.78 -4.85
N VAL A 120 -20.39 -29.98 -5.88
CA VAL A 120 -21.19 -28.94 -6.50
C VAL A 120 -22.64 -29.38 -6.49
N ASP A 121 -23.53 -28.58 -5.87
CA ASP A 121 -24.97 -28.74 -6.04
C ASP A 121 -25.48 -27.71 -7.04
N VAL A 122 -26.16 -28.17 -8.08
CA VAL A 122 -26.77 -27.33 -9.14
C VAL A 122 -28.31 -27.34 -9.09
N ALA A 123 -28.92 -27.70 -7.95
CA ALA A 123 -30.38 -27.65 -7.76
C ALA A 123 -30.98 -26.23 -7.88
N SER A 124 -30.19 -25.20 -7.56
CA SER A 124 -30.62 -23.80 -7.57
C SER A 124 -29.44 -22.90 -7.96
N LYS A 125 -29.15 -21.83 -7.21
CA LYS A 125 -27.87 -21.13 -7.34
C LYS A 125 -26.75 -22.15 -7.05
N PRO A 126 -25.76 -22.33 -7.94
CA PRO A 126 -24.71 -23.32 -7.74
C PRO A 126 -23.98 -23.13 -6.41
N LEU A 127 -23.94 -24.18 -5.59
CA LEU A 127 -23.19 -24.20 -4.33
C LEU A 127 -21.96 -25.10 -4.48
N LEU A 128 -20.79 -24.48 -4.58
CA LEU A 128 -19.49 -25.14 -4.54
C LEU A 128 -19.07 -25.35 -3.07
N LYS A 129 -18.62 -26.55 -2.73
CA LYS A 129 -17.81 -26.81 -1.53
C LYS A 129 -16.51 -27.45 -1.95
N LEU A 130 -15.42 -27.04 -1.30
CA LEU A 130 -14.07 -27.36 -1.70
C LEU A 130 -13.19 -27.44 -0.45
N ASP A 131 -12.40 -28.50 -0.34
CA ASP A 131 -11.38 -28.66 0.69
C ASP A 131 -10.15 -29.27 0.01
N LEU A 132 -9.08 -28.48 -0.10
CA LEU A 132 -7.85 -28.87 -0.79
C LEU A 132 -6.63 -28.60 0.08
N ASP A 133 -5.74 -29.58 0.12
CA ASP A 133 -4.43 -29.50 0.75
C ASP A 133 -3.33 -29.61 -0.31
N PHE A 134 -2.46 -28.61 -0.37
CA PHE A 134 -1.35 -28.49 -1.31
C PHE A 134 0.00 -28.59 -0.58
N GLN A 135 0.92 -29.37 -1.14
CA GLN A 135 2.33 -29.27 -0.75
C GLN A 135 2.90 -27.92 -1.19
N ARG A 136 2.57 -27.49 -2.42
CA ARG A 136 2.98 -26.19 -2.97
C ARG A 136 1.92 -25.68 -3.95
N LEU A 137 1.61 -24.39 -3.87
CA LEU A 137 0.67 -23.72 -4.77
C LEU A 137 1.29 -22.41 -5.30
N ASP A 138 1.58 -22.37 -6.60
CA ASP A 138 2.10 -21.19 -7.29
C ASP A 138 0.99 -20.48 -8.09
N ILE A 139 0.50 -19.37 -7.55
CA ILE A 139 -0.50 -18.50 -8.18
C ILE A 139 0.23 -17.44 -9.00
N ALA A 140 -0.22 -17.22 -10.24
CA ALA A 140 0.23 -16.08 -11.02
C ALA A 140 -0.37 -14.79 -10.43
N ALA A 141 0.46 -13.86 -9.98
CA ALA A 141 -0.02 -12.49 -9.78
C ALA A 141 -0.31 -11.90 -11.16
N SER A 142 -1.55 -11.46 -11.41
CA SER A 142 -1.91 -10.84 -12.69
C SER A 142 -0.94 -9.70 -12.98
N PRO A 143 -0.20 -9.72 -14.11
CA PRO A 143 0.62 -8.59 -14.47
C PRO A 143 -0.31 -7.39 -14.63
N ALA A 144 0.11 -6.22 -14.11
CA ALA A 144 -0.42 -4.97 -14.61
C ALA A 144 -0.33 -5.01 -16.14
N ALA A 145 -1.42 -4.60 -16.82
CA ALA A 145 -1.67 -4.90 -18.24
C ALA A 145 -0.40 -4.72 -19.10
N PRO A 146 -0.14 -5.63 -20.07
CA PRO A 146 1.10 -5.62 -20.82
C PRO A 146 1.38 -4.24 -21.39
N GLN A 147 2.52 -3.65 -21.00
CA GLN A 147 3.01 -2.45 -21.66
C GLN A 147 3.27 -2.80 -23.12
N ASP A 148 2.57 -2.12 -24.03
CA ASP A 148 2.81 -2.19 -25.47
C ASP A 148 4.28 -1.86 -25.74
N SER A 149 5.06 -2.91 -25.98
CA SER A 149 6.52 -2.84 -26.02
C SER A 149 6.97 -2.67 -27.47
N GLN A 150 6.81 -1.45 -27.99
CA GLN A 150 7.45 -1.01 -29.22
C GLN A 150 8.26 0.28 -28.98
N GLY A 151 9.45 0.09 -28.41
CA GLY A 151 10.48 1.12 -28.29
C GLY A 151 11.77 0.48 -27.73
N PRO A 152 12.95 0.71 -28.33
CA PRO A 152 14.18 0.09 -27.86
C PRO A 152 14.54 0.59 -26.46
N SER A 153 14.78 -0.34 -25.55
CA SER A 153 15.06 -0.06 -24.14
C SER A 153 16.45 0.53 -23.93
N GLN A 154 16.51 1.83 -23.60
CA GLN A 154 17.63 2.36 -22.82
C GLN A 154 17.50 1.92 -21.35
N PRO A 155 18.60 1.63 -20.65
CA PRO A 155 18.56 1.31 -19.22
C PRO A 155 18.35 2.59 -18.40
N SER A 156 17.09 2.94 -18.15
CA SER A 156 16.72 3.99 -17.20
C SER A 156 16.91 3.51 -15.75
N SER A 157 18.02 3.91 -15.14
CA SER A 157 18.26 3.78 -13.71
C SER A 157 17.48 4.84 -12.93
N SER A 158 16.17 4.64 -12.78
CA SER A 158 15.37 5.26 -11.72
C SER A 158 14.17 4.38 -11.40
N SER A 159 14.08 3.94 -10.13
CA SER A 159 12.97 3.12 -9.64
C SER A 159 11.75 3.99 -9.32
N SER A 160 11.21 4.68 -10.32
CA SER A 160 9.95 5.43 -10.18
C SER A 160 8.85 4.45 -9.80
N SER A 161 8.25 4.61 -8.62
CA SER A 161 7.18 3.74 -8.16
C SER A 161 6.00 3.83 -9.12
N GLN A 162 5.59 2.68 -9.67
CA GLN A 162 4.49 2.61 -10.62
C GLN A 162 3.21 3.16 -9.94
N PRO A 163 2.48 4.09 -10.56
CA PRO A 163 1.20 4.56 -10.02
C PRO A 163 0.19 3.41 -9.97
N TRP A 164 -0.75 3.50 -9.04
CA TRP A 164 -1.75 2.46 -8.83
C TRP A 164 -2.63 2.24 -10.06
N SER A 165 -2.95 0.97 -10.32
CA SER A 165 -3.70 0.60 -11.51
C SER A 165 -5.10 1.21 -11.53
N ASN A 166 -5.47 1.74 -12.69
CA ASN A 166 -6.84 2.16 -13.02
C ASN A 166 -7.66 1.04 -13.66
N ALA A 167 -7.07 -0.14 -13.92
CA ALA A 167 -7.79 -1.25 -14.52
C ALA A 167 -8.98 -1.67 -13.63
N THR A 168 -10.13 -1.87 -14.28
CA THR A 168 -11.35 -2.32 -13.60
C THR A 168 -11.17 -3.74 -13.11
N ILE A 169 -11.39 -3.95 -11.81
CA ILE A 169 -11.48 -5.25 -11.16
C ILE A 169 -12.90 -5.76 -11.40
N ASP A 170 -13.08 -6.68 -12.33
CA ASP A 170 -14.37 -7.37 -12.51
C ASP A 170 -14.55 -8.43 -11.43
N LEU A 171 -15.56 -8.24 -10.59
CA LEU A 171 -15.99 -9.19 -9.56
C LEU A 171 -17.40 -9.74 -9.83
N ALA A 172 -18.06 -9.33 -10.92
CA ALA A 172 -19.47 -9.66 -11.17
C ALA A 172 -19.73 -11.17 -11.19
N GLY A 173 -18.74 -11.96 -11.63
CA GLY A 173 -18.76 -13.43 -11.62
C GLY A 173 -19.09 -14.07 -10.27
N LEU A 174 -18.77 -13.40 -9.15
CA LEU A 174 -19.00 -13.93 -7.81
C LEU A 174 -20.48 -13.86 -7.38
N ASN A 175 -21.33 -13.12 -8.09
CA ASN A 175 -22.77 -13.09 -7.80
C ASN A 175 -23.51 -14.37 -8.21
N TYR A 176 -22.94 -15.20 -9.08
CA TYR A 176 -23.62 -16.35 -9.69
C TYR A 176 -23.42 -17.69 -9.00
N VAL A 177 -22.38 -17.81 -8.19
CA VAL A 177 -22.04 -19.03 -7.42
C VAL A 177 -22.01 -18.67 -5.93
N ASP A 178 -22.43 -19.60 -5.08
CA ASP A 178 -22.10 -19.58 -3.66
C ASP A 178 -20.99 -20.61 -3.44
N ALA A 179 -20.00 -20.30 -2.58
CA ALA A 179 -18.84 -21.16 -2.37
C ALA A 179 -18.47 -21.30 -0.89
N GLN A 180 -17.98 -22.48 -0.51
CA GLN A 180 -17.31 -22.75 0.76
C GLN A 180 -15.99 -23.41 0.42
N ILE A 181 -14.88 -22.70 0.62
CA ILE A 181 -13.54 -23.09 0.20
C ILE A 181 -12.66 -23.19 1.43
N ARG A 182 -12.01 -24.34 1.58
CA ARG A 182 -10.86 -24.54 2.46
C ARG A 182 -9.64 -24.86 1.62
N LEU A 183 -8.55 -24.19 1.96
CA LEU A 183 -7.29 -24.30 1.25
C LEU A 183 -6.15 -24.28 2.26
N SER A 184 -5.48 -25.41 2.43
CA SER A 184 -4.17 -25.47 3.09
C SER A 184 -3.07 -25.57 2.05
N ALA A 185 -1.94 -24.91 2.32
CA ALA A 185 -0.73 -25.04 1.54
C ALA A 185 0.50 -25.02 2.46
N ALA A 186 1.41 -26.00 2.31
CA ALA A 186 2.69 -25.96 3.02
C ALA A 186 3.58 -24.82 2.48
N GLU A 187 3.55 -24.58 1.16
CA GLU A 187 4.10 -23.40 0.48
C GLU A 187 3.05 -22.75 -0.43
N LEU A 188 2.84 -21.44 -0.27
CA LEU A 188 1.97 -20.62 -1.10
C LEU A 188 2.78 -19.46 -1.70
N ASN A 189 2.92 -19.45 -3.02
CA ASN A 189 3.63 -18.41 -3.75
C ASN A 189 2.64 -17.61 -4.59
N ILE A 190 2.62 -16.29 -4.43
CA ILE A 190 1.73 -15.37 -5.17
C ILE A 190 2.60 -14.33 -5.86
N GLY A 191 2.87 -14.52 -7.14
CA GLY A 191 3.85 -13.71 -7.88
C GLY A 191 5.25 -13.82 -7.27
N THR A 192 5.72 -12.74 -6.63
CA THR A 192 7.01 -12.68 -5.92
C THR A 192 6.90 -12.82 -4.40
N ALA A 193 5.68 -12.94 -3.87
CA ALA A 193 5.44 -13.13 -2.44
C ALA A 193 5.45 -14.62 -2.07
N HIS A 194 6.13 -14.95 -0.97
CA HIS A 194 6.32 -16.31 -0.49
C HIS A 194 5.77 -16.48 0.93
N PHE A 195 4.88 -17.45 1.11
CA PHE A 195 4.23 -17.75 2.39
C PHE A 195 4.31 -19.25 2.70
N ALA A 196 4.63 -19.61 3.94
CA ALA A 196 4.77 -21.00 4.37
C ALA A 196 4.68 -21.12 5.91
N PRO A 197 3.66 -21.82 6.47
CA PRO A 197 2.49 -22.41 5.81
C PRO A 197 1.41 -21.35 5.50
N ALA A 198 0.35 -21.76 4.82
CA ALA A 198 -0.87 -20.99 4.61
C ALA A 198 -2.12 -21.84 4.89
N ALA A 199 -3.11 -21.26 5.56
CA ALA A 199 -4.45 -21.83 5.71
C ALA A 199 -5.48 -20.72 5.46
N ILE A 200 -6.40 -20.98 4.52
CA ILE A 200 -7.38 -20.03 4.02
C ILE A 200 -8.77 -20.68 4.05
N ASP A 201 -9.68 -20.11 4.84
CA ASP A 201 -11.11 -20.41 4.83
C ASP A 201 -11.82 -19.25 4.10
N ALA A 202 -12.48 -19.53 2.97
CA ALA A 202 -13.25 -18.54 2.24
C ALA A 202 -14.71 -18.99 2.04
N THR A 203 -15.64 -18.06 2.22
CA THR A 203 -17.06 -18.25 1.95
C THR A 203 -17.56 -17.17 1.03
N LEU A 204 -18.31 -17.54 0.00
CA LEU A 204 -19.03 -16.64 -0.89
C LEU A 204 -20.51 -16.98 -0.76
N ALA A 205 -21.31 -16.01 -0.33
CA ALA A 205 -22.74 -16.16 -0.19
C ALA A 205 -23.43 -14.88 -0.68
N ALA A 206 -24.33 -15.02 -1.66
CA ALA A 206 -25.18 -13.93 -2.17
C ALA A 206 -24.43 -12.62 -2.54
N GLY A 207 -23.20 -12.72 -3.09
CA GLY A 207 -22.40 -11.56 -3.46
C GLY A 207 -21.53 -10.98 -2.34
N VAL A 208 -21.44 -11.67 -1.19
CA VAL A 208 -20.51 -11.33 -0.11
C VAL A 208 -19.46 -12.43 0.00
N VAL A 209 -18.20 -12.09 -0.26
CA VAL A 209 -17.02 -12.90 0.07
C VAL A 209 -16.61 -12.58 1.50
N LYS A 210 -16.29 -13.61 2.28
CA LYS A 210 -15.53 -13.52 3.52
C LYS A 210 -14.37 -14.48 3.44
N CYS A 211 -13.15 -13.97 3.61
CA CYS A 211 -11.91 -14.73 3.56
C CYS A 211 -11.18 -14.56 4.89
N ALA A 212 -10.89 -15.66 5.57
CA ALA A 212 -10.09 -15.70 6.78
C ALA A 212 -8.78 -16.44 6.50
N ILE A 213 -7.66 -15.82 6.86
CA ILE A 213 -6.32 -16.37 6.71
C ILE A 213 -5.73 -16.52 8.11
N SER A 214 -5.44 -17.75 8.51
CA SER A 214 -4.95 -18.09 9.85
C SER A 214 -3.55 -18.71 9.78
N ASN A 215 -2.68 -18.30 10.71
CA ASN A 215 -1.31 -18.82 10.87
C ASN A 215 -0.46 -18.74 9.59
N LEU A 216 -0.63 -17.68 8.78
CA LEU A 216 0.16 -17.47 7.57
C LEU A 216 1.62 -17.21 7.96
N GLY A 217 2.52 -18.14 7.66
CA GLY A 217 3.95 -17.92 7.85
C GLY A 217 4.45 -16.96 6.76
N ALA A 218 4.97 -15.80 7.18
CA ALA A 218 5.42 -14.74 6.27
C ALA A 218 6.81 -14.27 6.66
N TYR A 219 7.80 -14.56 5.81
CA TYR A 219 9.20 -14.08 5.95
C TYR A 219 9.80 -14.25 7.37
N GLY A 220 9.61 -15.42 7.99
CA GLY A 220 10.12 -15.74 9.33
C GLY A 220 9.27 -15.23 10.52
N GLY A 221 8.14 -14.57 10.25
CA GLY A 221 7.10 -14.24 11.23
C GLY A 221 5.75 -14.87 10.88
N GLN A 222 4.70 -14.42 11.57
CA GLN A 222 3.33 -14.87 11.37
C GLN A 222 2.41 -13.70 11.01
N ALA A 223 1.39 -13.97 10.20
CA ALA A 223 0.32 -13.06 9.88
C ALA A 223 -1.04 -13.77 10.01
N ASN A 224 -2.03 -13.03 10.51
CA ASN A 224 -3.44 -13.41 10.46
C ASN A 224 -4.20 -12.31 9.72
N GLY A 225 -5.31 -12.64 9.07
CA GLY A 225 -6.13 -11.65 8.39
C GLY A 225 -7.56 -12.07 8.12
N GLU A 226 -8.43 -11.07 8.00
CA GLU A 226 -9.81 -11.18 7.54
C GLU A 226 -9.98 -10.20 6.38
N LEU A 227 -10.62 -10.64 5.30
CA LEU A 227 -11.01 -9.82 4.15
C LEU A 227 -12.46 -10.12 3.78
N ASP A 228 -13.34 -9.17 4.05
CA ASP A 228 -14.72 -9.17 3.57
C ASP A 228 -14.81 -8.33 2.29
N ILE A 229 -15.51 -8.82 1.27
CA ILE A 229 -15.81 -8.11 0.02
C ILE A 229 -17.29 -8.22 -0.27
N ASP A 230 -18.00 -7.09 -0.34
CA ASP A 230 -19.43 -7.03 -0.71
C ASP A 230 -19.57 -6.39 -2.09
N ILE A 231 -20.12 -7.13 -3.05
CA ILE A 231 -20.37 -6.70 -4.43
C ILE A 231 -21.87 -6.57 -4.77
N SER A 232 -22.75 -6.66 -3.76
CA SER A 232 -24.20 -6.58 -3.94
C SER A 232 -24.70 -5.16 -4.28
N GLY A 233 -23.94 -4.13 -3.90
CA GLY A 233 -24.29 -2.72 -4.05
C GLY A 233 -23.80 -2.03 -5.35
N GLY A 234 -23.35 -2.79 -6.36
CA GLY A 234 -22.86 -2.27 -7.65
C GLY A 234 -21.46 -1.64 -7.62
N THR A 235 -21.09 -0.91 -6.55
CA THR A 235 -19.67 -0.58 -6.26
C THR A 235 -19.16 -1.53 -5.18
N PRO A 236 -18.12 -2.34 -5.44
CA PRO A 236 -17.53 -3.22 -4.43
C PRO A 236 -17.06 -2.45 -3.20
N SER A 237 -17.39 -2.97 -2.02
CA SER A 237 -16.82 -2.52 -0.74
C SER A 237 -15.95 -3.61 -0.12
N TYR A 238 -14.91 -3.19 0.59
CA TYR A 238 -13.88 -4.06 1.15
C TYR A 238 -13.69 -3.70 2.62
N VAL A 239 -13.55 -4.70 3.48
CA VAL A 239 -13.12 -4.53 4.88
C VAL A 239 -11.98 -5.51 5.12
N MET A 240 -10.84 -5.00 5.57
CA MET A 240 -9.65 -5.80 5.85
C MET A 240 -9.20 -5.59 7.30
N ARG A 241 -9.01 -6.69 8.02
CA ARG A 241 -8.28 -6.73 9.29
C ARG A 241 -7.05 -7.58 9.13
N SER A 242 -5.93 -7.19 9.73
CA SER A 242 -4.74 -8.04 9.76
C SER A 242 -3.84 -7.73 10.94
N ASP A 243 -3.27 -8.81 11.50
CA ASP A 243 -2.31 -8.80 12.59
C ASP A 243 -1.02 -9.47 12.12
N LEU A 244 0.09 -8.74 12.10
CA LEU A 244 1.41 -9.24 11.74
C LEU A 244 2.31 -9.26 12.97
N ILE A 245 3.07 -10.34 13.17
CA ILE A 245 3.96 -10.53 14.31
C ILE A 245 5.31 -11.08 13.83
N GLY A 246 6.36 -10.27 13.94
CA GLY A 246 7.75 -10.68 13.67
C GLY A 246 8.13 -10.83 12.20
N VAL A 247 7.24 -10.47 11.27
CA VAL A 247 7.43 -10.62 9.82
C VAL A 247 8.58 -9.72 9.35
N ARG A 248 9.53 -10.21 8.54
CA ARG A 248 10.59 -9.32 8.00
C ARG A 248 10.00 -8.31 7.02
N ALA A 249 10.16 -7.03 7.34
CA ALA A 249 9.56 -5.91 6.61
C ALA A 249 10.08 -5.79 5.18
N LEU A 250 11.39 -5.88 4.97
CA LEU A 250 12.02 -5.62 3.67
C LEU A 250 11.47 -6.47 2.51
N PRO A 251 11.41 -7.82 2.59
CA PRO A 251 10.85 -8.63 1.51
C PRO A 251 9.34 -8.40 1.34
N LEU A 252 8.59 -8.20 2.44
CA LEU A 252 7.17 -7.89 2.39
C LEU A 252 6.90 -6.59 1.63
N LEU A 253 7.51 -5.48 2.06
CA LEU A 253 7.34 -4.15 1.47
C LEU A 253 7.81 -4.10 0.00
N ARG A 254 8.88 -4.83 -0.33
CA ARG A 254 9.32 -5.00 -1.72
C ARG A 254 8.28 -5.72 -2.56
N SER A 255 7.72 -6.83 -2.07
CA SER A 255 6.70 -7.61 -2.80
C SER A 255 5.36 -6.87 -2.94
N ALA A 256 4.96 -6.10 -1.92
CA ALA A 256 3.64 -5.45 -1.86
C ALA A 256 3.58 -4.06 -2.49
N ALA A 257 4.66 -3.27 -2.39
CA ALA A 257 4.69 -1.86 -2.80
C ALA A 257 5.97 -1.45 -3.56
N GLY A 258 6.86 -2.39 -3.87
CA GLY A 258 8.17 -2.07 -4.47
C GLY A 258 9.13 -1.32 -3.54
N PHE A 259 8.81 -1.21 -2.25
CA PHE A 259 9.56 -0.37 -1.30
C PHE A 259 10.63 -1.18 -0.56
N ASP A 260 11.89 -0.79 -0.71
CA ASP A 260 13.07 -1.52 -0.23
C ASP A 260 13.94 -0.73 0.76
N LYS A 261 13.47 0.45 1.21
CA LYS A 261 14.23 1.39 2.04
C LYS A 261 14.06 1.18 3.55
N LEU A 262 13.23 0.23 3.98
CA LEU A 262 13.01 -0.11 5.39
C LEU A 262 13.13 -1.62 5.63
N ASP A 263 13.90 -1.99 6.64
CA ASP A 263 14.12 -3.36 7.10
C ASP A 263 13.96 -3.44 8.63
N GLY A 264 13.58 -4.62 9.12
CA GLY A 264 13.28 -4.90 10.53
C GLY A 264 12.25 -6.01 10.70
N LYS A 265 12.03 -6.44 11.94
CA LYS A 265 10.91 -7.29 12.37
C LYS A 265 9.67 -6.41 12.52
N LEU A 266 8.70 -6.57 11.63
CA LEU A 266 7.42 -5.86 11.66
C LEU A 266 6.46 -6.54 12.64
N GLN A 267 5.89 -5.75 13.53
CA GLN A 267 4.61 -5.99 14.17
C GLN A 267 3.62 -4.95 13.64
N ALA A 268 2.46 -5.36 13.15
CA ALA A 268 1.46 -4.43 12.64
C ALA A 268 0.04 -4.86 13.00
N LYS A 269 -0.84 -3.87 13.16
CA LYS A 269 -2.29 -4.05 13.28
C LYS A 269 -2.96 -3.15 12.26
N ILE A 270 -3.73 -3.75 11.36
CA ILE A 270 -4.39 -3.07 10.25
C ILE A 270 -5.89 -3.31 10.41
N ALA A 271 -6.69 -2.24 10.42
CA ALA A 271 -8.16 -2.32 10.44
C ALA A 271 -8.71 -1.23 9.53
N VAL A 272 -8.96 -1.59 8.27
CA VAL A 272 -9.27 -0.65 7.20
C VAL A 272 -10.49 -1.09 6.40
N ARG A 273 -11.15 -0.13 5.76
CA ARG A 273 -12.24 -0.34 4.82
C ARG A 273 -12.06 0.57 3.61
N SER A 274 -12.64 0.19 2.48
CA SER A 274 -12.67 1.03 1.28
C SER A 274 -13.81 0.63 0.35
N ASN A 275 -14.01 1.39 -0.73
CA ASN A 275 -14.85 1.02 -1.85
C ASN A 275 -14.20 1.41 -3.18
N GLY A 276 -14.50 0.68 -4.25
CA GLY A 276 -14.01 1.00 -5.59
C GLY A 276 -13.83 -0.20 -6.51
N THR A 277 -13.77 0.11 -7.81
CA THR A 277 -13.61 -0.85 -8.90
C THR A 277 -12.19 -0.93 -9.44
N SER A 278 -11.21 -0.25 -8.85
CA SER A 278 -9.80 -0.29 -9.27
C SER A 278 -8.86 -0.10 -8.09
N GLN A 279 -7.60 -0.51 -8.23
CA GLN A 279 -6.59 -0.37 -7.17
C GLN A 279 -6.42 1.07 -6.70
N ARG A 280 -6.38 2.04 -7.64
CA ARG A 280 -6.32 3.46 -7.29
C ARG A 280 -7.55 3.91 -6.51
N ALA A 281 -8.76 3.51 -6.94
CA ALA A 281 -9.98 3.88 -6.21
C ALA A 281 -10.00 3.33 -4.78
N ILE A 282 -9.60 2.07 -4.61
CA ILE A 282 -9.51 1.41 -3.29
C ILE A 282 -8.53 2.15 -2.37
N LEU A 283 -7.40 2.62 -2.87
CA LEU A 283 -6.41 3.32 -2.04
C LEU A 283 -6.77 4.79 -1.80
N SER A 284 -7.41 5.46 -2.76
CA SER A 284 -7.94 6.83 -2.60
C SER A 284 -9.17 6.91 -1.68
N ASN A 285 -9.95 5.83 -1.53
CA ASN A 285 -11.16 5.80 -0.68
C ASN A 285 -10.93 5.08 0.66
N LEU A 286 -9.68 4.81 1.03
CA LEU A 286 -9.36 3.99 2.20
C LEU A 286 -9.58 4.77 3.51
N ASP A 287 -10.33 4.18 4.43
CA ASP A 287 -10.58 4.69 5.78
C ASP A 287 -10.15 3.63 6.82
N GLY A 288 -9.66 4.07 8.00
CA GLY A 288 -9.45 3.17 9.14
C GLY A 288 -8.23 3.51 9.98
N THR A 289 -7.60 2.49 10.56
CA THR A 289 -6.38 2.64 11.36
C THR A 289 -5.31 1.61 10.99
N VAL A 290 -4.05 2.04 11.09
CA VAL A 290 -2.86 1.20 10.91
C VAL A 290 -1.88 1.52 12.02
N PHE A 291 -1.50 0.53 12.82
CA PHE A 291 -0.36 0.60 13.72
C PHE A 291 0.79 -0.22 13.13
N ALA A 292 2.00 0.33 13.13
CA ALA A 292 3.20 -0.37 12.70
C ALA A 292 4.34 -0.14 13.71
N ASN A 293 5.07 -1.21 14.02
CA ASN A 293 6.24 -1.21 14.88
C ASN A 293 7.32 -2.13 14.28
N PHE A 294 8.43 -1.54 13.86
CA PHE A 294 9.60 -2.22 13.31
C PHE A 294 10.66 -2.31 14.41
N GLN A 295 11.17 -3.51 14.69
CA GLN A 295 12.22 -3.77 15.68
C GLN A 295 13.45 -4.40 15.01
N ASP A 296 14.65 -4.22 15.59
CA ASP A 296 15.90 -4.84 15.13
C ASP A 296 16.14 -4.70 13.61
N GLY A 297 16.26 -3.45 13.13
CA GLY A 297 16.18 -3.12 11.72
C GLY A 297 17.09 -1.98 11.29
N ALA A 298 16.84 -1.45 10.08
CA ALA A 298 17.53 -0.30 9.54
C ALA A 298 16.70 0.45 8.47
N ILE A 299 16.86 1.78 8.42
CA ILE A 299 16.50 2.58 7.24
C ILE A 299 17.68 2.56 6.29
N ARG A 300 17.44 2.19 5.03
CA ARG A 300 18.41 2.08 3.95
C ARG A 300 18.29 3.29 3.03
N GLY A 301 19.42 3.79 2.55
CA GLY A 301 19.49 5.01 1.75
C GLY A 301 19.32 6.32 2.54
N LEU A 302 19.51 6.27 3.86
CA LEU A 302 19.58 7.44 4.73
C LEU A 302 20.47 7.13 5.93
N ASN A 303 21.57 7.86 6.08
CA ASN A 303 22.35 7.89 7.33
C ASN A 303 22.01 9.19 8.08
N VAL A 304 21.16 9.12 9.10
CA VAL A 304 20.67 10.30 9.84
C VAL A 304 21.81 11.06 10.53
N ALA A 305 22.85 10.36 11.00
CA ALA A 305 24.01 10.98 11.65
C ALA A 305 24.97 11.65 10.65
N GLN A 306 25.01 11.22 9.39
CA GLN A 306 25.63 11.98 8.31
C GLN A 306 24.73 13.12 7.86
N MET A 307 23.43 12.89 7.66
CA MET A 307 22.43 13.91 7.28
C MET A 307 22.49 15.14 8.19
N ILE A 308 22.47 14.98 9.52
CA ILE A 308 22.55 16.11 10.46
C ILE A 308 23.81 16.97 10.25
N ARG A 309 24.92 16.37 9.79
CA ARG A 309 26.14 17.08 9.41
C ARG A 309 26.00 17.72 8.01
N SER A 310 25.53 16.96 7.03
CA SER A 310 25.44 17.38 5.61
C SER A 310 24.38 18.46 5.34
N LEU A 311 23.28 18.46 6.08
CA LEU A 311 22.20 19.45 5.94
C LEU A 311 22.62 20.89 6.29
N THR A 312 23.78 21.06 6.92
CA THR A 312 24.41 22.39 7.10
C THR A 312 25.00 22.96 5.80
N ALA A 313 25.17 22.13 4.76
CA ALA A 313 25.78 22.49 3.48
C ALA A 313 24.80 22.45 2.29
N SER A 314 23.84 21.52 2.24
CA SER A 314 22.82 21.46 1.18
C SER A 314 21.59 20.59 1.54
N PRO A 315 20.41 20.86 0.96
CA PRO A 315 19.26 19.95 1.01
C PRO A 315 19.57 18.58 0.40
N LEU A 316 18.92 17.52 0.88
CA LEU A 316 18.99 16.19 0.28
C LEU A 316 17.78 15.93 -0.63
N SER A 317 18.03 15.34 -1.80
CA SER A 317 17.02 14.90 -2.75
C SER A 317 17.10 13.39 -2.95
N GLY A 318 16.00 12.69 -2.69
CA GLY A 318 15.90 11.24 -2.82
C GLY A 318 16.66 10.46 -1.74
N TRP A 319 16.49 9.14 -1.79
CA TRP A 319 17.29 8.22 -0.98
C TRP A 319 18.75 8.22 -1.48
N GLN A 320 19.70 8.31 -0.55
CA GLN A 320 21.13 8.38 -0.85
C GLN A 320 21.69 6.99 -1.19
N GLU A 321 22.53 6.88 -2.21
CA GLU A 321 23.11 5.59 -2.60
C GLU A 321 24.39 5.25 -1.81
N GLY A 322 24.60 3.96 -1.52
CA GLY A 322 25.79 3.42 -0.86
C GLY A 322 25.52 2.72 0.47
N LYS A 323 26.32 1.70 0.81
CA LYS A 323 26.12 0.90 2.04
C LYS A 323 26.24 1.73 3.33
N GLU A 324 27.07 2.76 3.31
CA GLU A 324 27.27 3.69 4.44
C GLU A 324 26.06 4.61 4.69
N GLN A 325 25.11 4.68 3.73
CA GLN A 325 23.86 5.42 3.84
C GLN A 325 22.78 4.59 4.53
N THR A 326 23.09 4.05 5.71
CA THR A 326 22.17 3.23 6.51
C THR A 326 22.05 3.80 7.92
N THR A 327 20.84 3.81 8.48
CA THR A 327 20.58 4.16 9.89
C THR A 327 20.03 2.95 10.60
N ASP A 328 20.82 2.37 11.52
CA ASP A 328 20.39 1.28 12.38
C ASP A 328 19.33 1.75 13.37
N LEU A 329 18.28 0.95 13.54
CA LEU A 329 17.16 1.23 14.44
C LEU A 329 16.88 0.02 15.34
N THR A 330 16.79 0.28 16.64
CA THR A 330 16.26 -0.65 17.63
C THR A 330 14.74 -0.69 17.54
N GLN A 331 14.10 0.46 17.31
CA GLN A 331 12.66 0.56 17.11
C GLN A 331 12.28 1.71 16.15
N LEU A 332 11.27 1.50 15.31
CA LEU A 332 10.53 2.55 14.60
C LEU A 332 9.03 2.25 14.72
N SER A 333 8.23 3.15 15.28
CA SER A 333 6.81 2.94 15.52
C SER A 333 5.96 4.15 15.12
N ALA A 334 4.76 3.93 14.61
CA ALA A 334 3.77 4.97 14.32
C ALA A 334 2.33 4.38 14.30
N SER A 335 1.37 5.21 14.70
CA SER A 335 -0.06 4.98 14.54
C SER A 335 -0.62 5.94 13.49
N PHE A 336 -1.26 5.39 12.46
CA PHE A 336 -1.92 6.14 11.41
C PHE A 336 -3.43 6.03 11.54
N ARG A 337 -4.11 7.17 11.43
CA ARG A 337 -5.54 7.26 11.12
C ARG A 337 -5.66 7.59 9.65
N VAL A 338 -6.36 6.75 8.89
CA VAL A 338 -6.59 6.97 7.46
C VAL A 338 -8.01 7.46 7.23
N GLU A 339 -8.16 8.54 6.48
CA GLU A 339 -9.45 9.05 6.01
C GLU A 339 -9.32 9.41 4.52
N LYS A 340 -10.17 8.84 3.67
CA LYS A 340 -10.17 9.06 2.21
C LYS A 340 -8.76 8.97 1.58
N GLY A 341 -8.05 7.88 1.89
CA GLY A 341 -6.71 7.61 1.39
C GLY A 341 -5.59 8.46 1.99
N GLN A 342 -5.87 9.46 2.83
CA GLN A 342 -4.86 10.23 3.54
C GLN A 342 -4.62 9.62 4.93
N ALA A 343 -3.44 9.04 5.14
CA ALA A 343 -2.99 8.50 6.40
C ALA A 343 -2.25 9.58 7.21
N THR A 344 -2.72 9.89 8.42
CA THR A 344 -2.14 10.91 9.31
C THR A 344 -1.62 10.26 10.58
N THR A 345 -0.42 10.65 11.02
CA THR A 345 0.20 10.23 12.29
C THR A 345 0.75 11.43 13.08
N SER A 346 0.71 11.34 14.40
CA SER A 346 1.26 12.32 15.35
C SER A 346 2.20 11.71 16.39
N ASP A 347 2.48 10.42 16.28
CA ASP A 347 3.23 9.60 17.25
C ASP A 347 4.38 8.81 16.61
N LEU A 348 4.87 9.27 15.45
CA LEU A 348 6.04 8.71 14.79
C LEU A 348 7.24 8.81 15.74
N ASN A 349 7.83 7.66 16.08
CA ASN A 349 8.94 7.56 17.02
C ASN A 349 9.98 6.55 16.52
N LEU A 350 11.23 6.97 16.41
CA LEU A 350 12.39 6.14 16.07
C LEU A 350 13.40 6.18 17.21
N VAL A 351 13.90 5.01 17.56
CA VAL A 351 14.99 4.78 18.50
C VAL A 351 16.05 3.94 17.80
N GLY A 352 17.27 4.44 17.75
CA GLY A 352 18.47 3.72 17.31
C GLY A 352 19.62 3.93 18.29
N PRO A 353 20.77 3.25 18.10
CA PRO A 353 21.90 3.33 19.02
C PRO A 353 22.48 4.74 19.18
N LEU A 354 22.52 5.50 18.08
CA LEU A 354 23.13 6.84 18.00
C LEU A 354 22.11 7.97 17.77
N VAL A 355 20.82 7.64 17.61
CA VAL A 355 19.78 8.59 17.20
C VAL A 355 18.43 8.28 17.83
N ARG A 356 17.70 9.33 18.19
CA ARG A 356 16.27 9.28 18.55
C ARG A 356 15.53 10.32 17.73
N MET A 357 14.33 10.03 17.26
CA MET A 357 13.57 10.97 16.44
C MET A 357 12.08 10.83 16.74
N THR A 358 11.41 11.95 16.95
CA THR A 358 9.94 12.02 17.05
C THR A 358 9.39 12.86 15.90
N GLY A 359 8.16 12.64 15.47
CA GLY A 359 7.54 13.46 14.43
C GLY A 359 6.06 13.25 14.22
N ALA A 360 5.53 14.00 13.27
CA ALA A 360 4.15 13.94 12.82
C ALA A 360 4.11 14.17 11.30
N GLY A 361 3.03 13.76 10.63
CA GLY A 361 2.90 13.95 9.20
C GLY A 361 1.77 13.18 8.56
N THR A 362 1.72 13.27 7.24
CA THR A 362 0.73 12.60 6.39
C THR A 362 1.38 11.80 5.27
N VAL A 363 0.66 10.79 4.80
CA VAL A 363 0.93 10.03 3.58
C VAL A 363 -0.37 9.94 2.79
N ASP A 364 -0.37 10.41 1.55
CA ASP A 364 -1.45 10.19 0.61
C ASP A 364 -1.20 8.85 -0.12
N LEU A 365 -2.00 7.85 0.24
CA LEU A 365 -1.90 6.50 -0.32
C LEU A 365 -2.31 6.46 -1.79
N GLY A 366 -3.14 7.40 -2.27
CA GLY A 366 -3.60 7.48 -3.65
C GLY A 366 -2.57 8.11 -4.59
N THR A 367 -1.91 9.19 -4.15
CA THR A 367 -0.88 9.91 -4.94
C THR A 367 0.56 9.48 -4.62
N GLN A 368 0.76 8.60 -3.63
CA GLN A 368 2.08 8.13 -3.17
C GLN A 368 2.98 9.25 -2.62
N MET A 369 2.38 10.35 -2.15
CA MET A 369 3.07 11.50 -1.56
C MET A 369 3.18 11.38 -0.05
N LEU A 370 4.27 11.87 0.51
CA LEU A 370 4.47 12.02 1.95
C LEU A 370 4.75 13.49 2.32
N ALA A 371 4.43 13.84 3.57
CA ALA A 371 4.71 15.13 4.18
C ALA A 371 4.89 14.95 5.69
N PHE A 372 6.14 14.74 6.13
CA PHE A 372 6.48 14.59 7.55
C PHE A 372 7.35 15.74 8.06
N ARG A 373 7.16 16.08 9.34
CA ARG A 373 8.08 16.90 10.13
C ARG A 373 8.62 16.08 11.28
N VAL A 374 9.94 16.00 11.39
CA VAL A 374 10.63 15.13 12.34
C VAL A 374 11.75 15.87 13.07
N GLU A 375 11.98 15.53 14.34
CA GLU A 375 13.06 16.09 15.17
C GLU A 375 14.09 15.00 15.54
N PRO A 376 15.06 14.67 14.65
CA PRO A 376 16.14 13.75 14.97
C PRO A 376 17.16 14.39 15.91
N LYS A 377 17.49 13.68 16.99
CA LYS A 377 18.44 14.06 18.05
C LYS A 377 19.52 12.98 18.14
N LEU A 378 20.79 13.38 18.14
CA LEU A 378 21.92 12.46 18.32
C LEU A 378 22.04 12.04 19.79
N VAL A 379 22.27 10.76 20.04
CA VAL A 379 22.57 10.25 21.38
C VAL A 379 24.09 10.12 21.50
N MET A 380 24.70 10.95 22.34
CA MET A 380 26.12 10.81 22.68
C MET A 380 26.27 9.67 23.71
N THR A 381 26.76 8.51 23.28
CA THR A 381 27.11 7.42 24.18
C THR A 381 28.46 7.70 24.84
N THR A 382 28.43 8.19 26.09
CA THR A 382 29.65 8.31 26.90
C THR A 382 30.09 6.91 27.35
N GLU A 383 30.89 6.23 26.53
CA GLU A 383 31.55 4.98 26.92
C GLU A 383 32.45 5.23 28.14
N GLY A 384 32.02 4.79 29.33
CA GLY A 384 32.88 4.79 30.53
C GLY A 384 32.20 5.00 31.88
N GLN A 385 30.98 5.54 31.97
CA GLN A 385 30.32 5.75 33.29
C GLN A 385 28.83 5.38 33.25
N GLY A 386 28.47 4.31 33.96
CA GLY A 386 27.14 3.68 33.95
C GLY A 386 26.03 4.48 34.62
N ARG A 387 25.58 5.57 33.98
CA ARG A 387 24.26 6.17 34.18
C ARG A 387 23.57 6.32 32.83
N ALA A 388 22.24 6.22 32.83
CA ALA A 388 21.45 6.58 31.66
C ALA A 388 21.64 8.09 31.41
N ALA A 389 22.44 8.42 30.39
CA ALA A 389 22.60 9.79 29.95
C ALA A 389 21.34 10.22 29.18
N ASP A 390 20.73 11.34 29.59
CA ASP A 390 19.74 12.01 28.76
C ASP A 390 20.38 12.37 27.40
N PRO A 391 19.65 12.27 26.26
CA PRO A 391 20.20 12.60 24.95
C PRO A 391 20.64 14.07 24.83
N VAL A 392 21.92 14.34 25.08
CA VAL A 392 22.55 15.64 24.79
C VAL A 392 22.82 15.72 23.28
N GLY A 393 21.74 15.99 22.53
CA GLY A 393 21.73 15.96 21.07
C GLY A 393 21.02 17.17 20.48
N PHE A 394 21.73 17.90 19.62
CA PHE A 394 21.14 18.99 18.83
C PHE A 394 20.07 18.42 17.89
N GLY A 395 18.80 18.74 18.16
CA GLY A 395 17.71 18.47 17.25
C GLY A 395 17.61 19.56 16.19
N ILE A 396 17.83 19.22 14.92
CA ILE A 396 17.46 20.05 13.78
C ILE A 396 16.10 19.51 13.29
N PRO A 397 15.00 20.29 13.34
CA PRO A 397 13.76 19.90 12.69
C PRO A 397 13.97 19.70 11.19
N VAL A 398 13.47 18.60 10.66
CA VAL A 398 13.60 18.20 9.25
C VAL A 398 12.21 17.98 8.66
N ALA A 399 11.98 18.58 7.49
CA ALA A 399 10.83 18.28 6.64
C ALA A 399 11.22 17.19 5.63
N ILE A 400 10.28 16.25 5.39
CA ILE A 400 10.39 15.15 4.43
C ILE A 400 9.14 15.22 3.56
N GLU A 401 9.28 15.65 2.30
CA GLU A 401 8.14 15.94 1.42
C GLU A 401 8.31 15.37 0.00
N GLY A 402 7.20 15.05 -0.67
CA GLY A 402 7.17 14.58 -2.06
C GLY A 402 6.90 13.07 -2.20
N PRO A 403 7.22 12.45 -3.36
CA PRO A 403 6.93 11.03 -3.60
C PRO A 403 7.70 10.11 -2.66
N TRP A 404 7.07 9.06 -2.14
CA TRP A 404 7.72 8.15 -1.18
C TRP A 404 8.93 7.37 -1.73
N ALA A 405 9.05 7.30 -3.06
CA ALA A 405 10.16 6.66 -3.76
C ALA A 405 11.38 7.59 -3.87
N GLU A 406 11.17 8.91 -3.88
CA GLU A 406 12.21 9.93 -4.03
C GLU A 406 11.87 11.18 -3.18
N PRO A 407 11.87 11.07 -1.84
CA PRO A 407 11.48 12.16 -0.97
C PRO A 407 12.54 13.27 -0.95
N ARG A 408 12.12 14.52 -0.79
CA ARG A 408 13.00 15.66 -0.51
C ARG A 408 13.14 15.82 1.00
N ILE A 409 14.37 15.96 1.49
CA ILE A 409 14.69 16.00 2.91
C ILE A 409 15.53 17.25 3.20
N TYR A 410 14.99 18.19 3.98
CA TYR A 410 15.62 19.49 4.23
C TYR A 410 15.32 20.02 5.65
N PRO A 411 16.13 20.96 6.18
CA PRO A 411 15.86 21.57 7.48
C PRO A 411 14.58 22.39 7.45
N ASP A 412 13.68 22.19 8.40
CA ASP A 412 12.52 23.04 8.61
C ASP A 412 12.96 24.34 9.32
N MET A 413 13.51 25.28 8.53
CA MET A 413 13.90 26.60 9.02
C MET A 413 12.70 27.50 9.35
N ALA A 414 11.50 27.19 8.84
CA ALA A 414 10.28 27.92 9.19
C ALA A 414 9.90 27.62 10.65
N GLY A 415 9.88 26.34 11.04
CA GLY A 415 9.65 25.92 12.43
C GLY A 415 10.70 26.43 13.43
N MET A 416 11.91 26.79 12.98
CA MET A 416 12.89 27.50 13.82
C MET A 416 12.55 28.99 13.99
N LEU A 417 12.00 29.65 12.97
CA LEU A 417 11.62 31.07 13.01
C LEU A 417 10.29 31.31 13.76
N ASP A 418 9.35 30.36 13.67
CA ASP A 418 8.05 30.42 14.34
C ASP A 418 8.16 30.35 15.88
N ASN A 419 9.31 29.91 16.42
CA ASN A 419 9.55 29.82 17.85
C ASN A 419 10.92 30.42 18.25
N PRO A 420 11.05 31.76 18.25
CA PRO A 420 12.34 32.45 18.42
C PRO A 420 12.98 32.20 19.79
N ASP A 421 12.19 32.00 20.85
CA ASP A 421 12.71 31.66 22.18
C ASP A 421 13.34 30.26 22.20
N ALA A 422 12.71 29.29 21.53
CA ALA A 422 13.29 27.96 21.36
C ALA A 422 14.57 28.03 20.52
N ALA A 423 14.57 28.79 19.42
CA ALA A 423 15.76 28.99 18.59
C ALA A 423 16.91 29.66 19.37
N TYR A 424 16.62 30.70 20.17
CA TYR A 424 17.61 31.38 21.01
C TYR A 424 18.15 30.47 22.13
N ALA A 425 17.29 29.65 22.74
CA ALA A 425 17.73 28.61 23.67
C ALA A 425 18.67 27.59 23.00
N ARG A 426 18.32 27.12 21.79
CA ARG A 426 19.19 26.21 21.01
C ARG A 426 20.53 26.89 20.67
N LEU A 427 20.53 28.16 20.30
CA LEU A 427 21.75 28.94 20.00
C LEU A 427 22.65 29.12 21.24
N LYS A 428 22.04 29.42 22.40
CA LYS A 428 22.72 29.54 23.70
C LYS A 428 23.35 28.23 24.14
N ASP A 429 22.70 27.09 23.88
CA ASP A 429 23.23 25.77 24.22
C ASP A 429 24.25 25.24 23.21
N ILE A 430 24.16 25.61 21.92
CA ILE A 430 25.27 25.48 20.95
C ILE A 430 26.50 26.22 21.47
N GLY A 431 26.33 27.44 21.97
CA GLY A 431 27.39 28.23 22.62
C GLY A 431 28.08 27.47 23.76
N LYS A 432 27.31 26.78 24.62
CA LYS A 432 27.87 25.99 25.73
C LYS A 432 28.54 24.69 25.28
N GLY A 433 28.01 24.01 24.25
CA GLY A 433 28.60 22.77 23.74
C GLY A 433 29.93 22.99 23.01
N LEU A 434 30.03 24.08 22.24
CA LEU A 434 31.19 24.38 21.40
C LEU A 434 32.27 25.20 22.13
N PHE A 435 31.88 26.08 23.06
CA PHE A 435 32.77 26.99 23.78
C PHE A 435 32.75 26.84 25.32
N GLY A 436 32.03 25.84 25.86
CA GLY A 436 32.11 25.48 27.28
C GLY A 436 33.42 24.75 27.63
N PRO A 437 33.64 24.41 28.92
CA PRO A 437 34.92 23.88 29.44
C PRO A 437 35.40 22.51 28.91
N GLY A 438 34.74 21.95 27.89
CA GLY A 438 35.14 20.74 27.16
C GLY A 438 34.96 20.82 25.65
N GLY A 439 34.69 22.02 25.10
CA GLY A 439 34.58 22.28 23.66
C GLY A 439 35.93 22.51 22.98
N LEU A 440 35.91 22.72 21.66
CA LEU A 440 37.09 22.76 20.78
C LEU A 440 38.12 23.86 21.07
N GLY A 441 37.85 24.76 22.02
CA GLY A 441 38.82 25.78 22.48
C GLY A 441 39.99 25.25 23.31
N GLY A 442 39.99 23.97 23.71
CA GLY A 442 41.04 23.38 24.56
C GLY A 442 42.33 22.92 23.85
N LEU A 443 42.40 22.95 22.51
CA LEU A 443 43.48 22.35 21.71
C LEU A 443 44.55 23.35 21.22
N GLY A 444 45.00 24.24 22.10
CA GLY A 444 46.07 25.21 21.78
C GLY A 444 46.96 25.54 22.97
N GLY A 445 48.17 24.96 23.01
CA GLY A 445 49.25 25.44 23.89
C GLY A 445 49.72 24.50 25.00
N GLY A 446 50.04 23.24 24.69
CA GLY A 446 50.90 22.43 25.57
C GLY A 446 52.37 22.85 25.44
N GLY A 447 52.89 23.63 26.39
CA GLY A 447 54.28 24.10 26.39
C GLY A 447 54.83 24.31 27.80
N SER A 448 55.92 23.62 28.13
CA SER A 448 56.51 23.55 29.47
C SER A 448 57.63 24.56 29.71
N SER A 449 57.56 25.27 30.85
CA SER A 449 58.64 25.87 31.67
C SER A 449 57.95 26.89 32.60
N GLY A 450 58.32 27.14 33.85
CA GLY A 450 59.62 27.14 34.50
C GLY A 450 59.61 28.42 35.36
N GLY A 451 59.76 28.31 36.67
CA GLY A 451 59.40 29.40 37.59
C GLY A 451 60.35 30.60 37.60
N GLY A 452 59.85 31.76 38.03
CA GLY A 452 60.64 32.98 38.25
C GLY A 452 59.76 34.18 38.59
N SER A 453 60.07 34.88 39.69
CA SER A 453 59.33 36.05 40.19
C SER A 453 59.71 37.35 39.47
N SER A 454 58.74 38.25 39.24
CA SER A 454 58.70 39.60 39.87
C SER A 454 57.77 40.60 39.16
N GLY A 455 56.94 41.29 39.95
CA GLY A 455 56.65 42.74 39.91
C GLY A 455 56.31 43.50 38.60
N GLY A 456 55.30 44.37 38.70
CA GLY A 456 55.07 45.48 37.78
C GLY A 456 53.84 45.31 36.89
N GLY A 457 52.80 46.12 37.14
CA GLY A 457 51.62 46.13 36.28
C GLY A 457 51.81 46.99 35.04
N LEU A 458 51.01 46.72 34.01
CA LEU A 458 50.68 47.65 32.92
C LEU A 458 49.34 47.19 32.32
N SER A 459 48.30 47.97 32.59
CA SER A 459 46.99 47.82 31.94
C SER A 459 46.99 48.50 30.57
N ASP A 460 46.19 47.94 29.66
CA ASP A 460 45.75 48.52 28.38
C ASP A 460 46.78 48.55 27.23
N THR A 461 46.23 48.46 26.00
CA THR A 461 46.82 48.49 24.63
C THR A 461 46.79 47.21 23.78
N LEU A 462 45.63 46.53 23.67
CA LEU A 462 45.37 45.63 22.50
C LEU A 462 43.89 45.36 22.14
N GLY A 463 42.91 46.02 22.78
CA GLY A 463 41.48 45.83 22.47
C GLY A 463 40.86 46.80 21.45
N GLY A 464 41.41 48.01 21.29
CA GLY A 464 40.71 49.09 20.57
C GLY A 464 40.71 49.00 19.04
N LYS A 465 41.81 48.59 18.42
CA LYS A 465 42.05 48.82 16.97
C LYS A 465 41.39 47.83 16.00
N LEU A 466 40.78 46.75 16.48
CA LEU A 466 40.04 45.79 15.64
C LEU A 466 38.53 46.07 15.58
N GLY A 467 37.96 46.72 16.61
CA GLY A 467 36.55 47.12 16.63
C GLY A 467 36.25 48.25 15.64
N GLU A 468 37.09 49.30 15.63
CA GLU A 468 36.92 50.46 14.75
C GLU A 468 37.05 50.11 13.25
N THR A 469 37.88 49.13 12.90
CA THR A 469 38.05 48.69 11.50
C THR A 469 36.86 47.89 10.97
N LEU A 470 36.14 47.15 11.82
CA LEU A 470 34.96 46.39 11.41
C LEU A 470 33.69 47.26 11.34
N GLY A 471 33.54 48.23 12.26
CA GLY A 471 32.43 49.17 12.23
C GLY A 471 32.36 49.99 10.94
N ASN A 472 33.51 50.48 10.45
CA ASN A 472 33.58 51.27 9.22
C ASN A 472 33.27 50.47 7.94
N LEU A 473 33.52 49.16 7.93
CA LEU A 473 33.26 48.31 6.75
C LEU A 473 31.76 48.00 6.58
N LEU A 474 31.05 47.76 7.69
CA LEU A 474 29.60 47.52 7.69
C LEU A 474 28.80 48.78 7.31
N GLN A 475 29.29 49.97 7.66
CA GLN A 475 28.65 51.24 7.30
C GLN A 475 28.77 51.57 5.80
N GLN A 476 29.82 51.08 5.11
CA GLN A 476 30.02 51.34 3.67
C GLN A 476 29.26 50.39 2.74
N GLY A 477 28.90 49.18 3.20
CA GLY A 477 28.23 48.17 2.36
C GLY A 477 26.75 48.43 2.05
N LEU A 478 26.06 49.30 2.82
CA LEU A 478 24.61 49.47 2.75
C LEU A 478 24.13 50.80 2.13
N GLY A 479 25.03 51.52 1.43
CA GLY A 479 24.77 52.86 0.87
C GLY A 479 24.63 52.95 -0.65
N GLN A 480 24.88 51.88 -1.41
CA GLN A 480 24.87 51.90 -2.88
C GLN A 480 23.84 50.92 -3.45
N GLY A 481 22.63 51.42 -3.71
CA GLY A 481 21.54 50.65 -4.32
C GLY A 481 20.25 51.43 -4.62
N LEU A 482 20.14 52.70 -4.21
CA LEU A 482 18.92 53.50 -4.36
C LEU A 482 19.20 54.93 -4.85
N ASN A 483 19.76 55.08 -6.07
CA ASN A 483 19.48 56.28 -6.89
C ASN A 483 19.86 56.11 -8.37
N GLN A 484 18.91 55.69 -9.22
CA GLN A 484 18.92 55.93 -10.67
C GLN A 484 17.52 55.68 -11.24
N GLY A 485 16.99 56.60 -12.05
CA GLY A 485 15.69 56.45 -12.71
C GLY A 485 14.62 57.47 -12.32
N ALA A 486 14.92 58.76 -12.46
CA ALA A 486 13.90 59.80 -12.33
C ALA A 486 13.12 60.01 -13.65
N ASN A 487 11.79 60.17 -13.50
CA ASN A 487 10.92 61.01 -14.31
C ASN A 487 10.52 60.58 -15.75
N GLN A 488 9.27 60.11 -15.90
CA GLN A 488 8.27 60.70 -16.81
C GLN A 488 6.86 60.07 -16.63
N GLY A 489 5.80 60.89 -16.61
CA GLY A 489 4.40 60.42 -16.71
C GLY A 489 3.39 61.14 -15.80
N ARG A 490 2.55 62.03 -16.35
CA ARG A 490 1.44 62.72 -15.66
C ARG A 490 0.17 61.87 -15.64
N GLY A 491 -0.69 61.97 -14.61
CA GLY A 491 -2.08 61.51 -14.71
C GLY A 491 -2.95 61.45 -13.44
N GLN A 492 -3.66 62.55 -13.14
CA GLN A 492 -4.99 62.65 -12.49
C GLN A 492 -5.51 61.53 -11.54
N GLY A 493 -5.58 61.84 -10.23
CA GLY A 493 -6.86 62.16 -9.54
C GLY A 493 -7.86 61.05 -9.09
N ARG A 494 -8.37 61.23 -7.86
CA ARG A 494 -9.58 60.65 -7.19
C ARG A 494 -9.53 59.22 -6.60
N GLY A 495 -9.65 59.17 -5.27
CA GLY A 495 -10.83 58.59 -4.61
C GLY A 495 -10.75 57.14 -4.10
N LEU A 496 -10.66 56.98 -2.78
CA LEU A 496 -10.92 55.72 -2.06
C LEU A 496 -12.43 55.41 -2.00
N PRO A 497 -12.81 54.12 -1.96
CA PRO A 497 -13.79 53.66 -1.00
C PRO A 497 -13.37 52.38 -0.24
N ALA A 498 -14.01 52.15 0.92
CA ALA A 498 -13.75 51.06 1.86
C ALA A 498 -14.52 49.75 1.54
N PRO A 499 -14.10 48.58 2.06
CA PRO A 499 -14.77 47.29 1.83
C PRO A 499 -16.06 47.10 2.65
N SER A 500 -16.97 46.26 2.13
CA SER A 500 -18.26 45.92 2.74
C SER A 500 -18.20 44.61 3.57
N PRO A 501 -18.98 44.47 4.65
CA PRO A 501 -19.00 43.26 5.50
C PRO A 501 -20.06 42.21 5.10
N SER A 502 -19.81 40.95 5.45
CA SER A 502 -20.75 39.82 5.30
C SER A 502 -21.75 39.72 6.47
N PRO A 503 -22.98 39.22 6.26
CA PRO A 503 -23.95 38.96 7.32
C PRO A 503 -23.89 37.53 7.91
N ALA A 504 -24.42 37.38 9.12
CA ALA A 504 -24.45 36.15 9.93
C ALA A 504 -25.78 35.35 9.73
N PRO A 505 -25.87 34.07 10.17
CA PRO A 505 -27.03 33.21 9.92
C PRO A 505 -28.16 33.34 10.97
N THR A 506 -29.36 32.88 10.62
CA THR A 506 -30.55 32.85 11.48
C THR A 506 -31.10 31.44 11.67
N ASP A 507 -31.46 31.09 12.91
CA ASP A 507 -32.23 29.89 13.29
C ASP A 507 -33.64 29.86 12.67
N GLN A 508 -34.20 28.66 12.47
CA GLN A 508 -35.54 28.30 12.99
C GLN A 508 -35.88 26.79 12.92
N ALA A 509 -36.92 26.41 13.66
CA ALA A 509 -37.16 25.05 14.19
C ALA A 509 -38.06 24.12 13.35
N ALA A 510 -38.14 22.86 13.78
CA ALA A 510 -38.98 21.78 13.22
C ALA A 510 -40.48 21.90 13.55
N PRO A 511 -41.33 21.09 12.89
CA PRO A 511 -42.02 20.01 13.64
C PRO A 511 -42.20 18.68 12.85
N ALA A 512 -42.78 17.68 13.51
CA ALA A 512 -43.10 16.32 13.01
C ALA A 512 -44.59 15.99 13.28
N PRO A 513 -45.09 14.73 13.14
CA PRO A 513 -45.24 13.92 11.90
C PRO A 513 -46.70 13.44 11.66
N GLY A 514 -46.99 12.79 10.53
CA GLY A 514 -48.27 12.06 10.32
C GLY A 514 -48.47 11.40 8.94
N ASP A 515 -48.97 10.16 8.94
CA ASP A 515 -49.41 9.32 7.81
C ASP A 515 -50.93 9.02 7.95
N PRO A 516 -51.68 8.45 6.96
CA PRO A 516 -51.58 8.46 5.49
C PRO A 516 -52.95 9.04 4.94
N PRO A 517 -53.81 8.44 4.06
CA PRO A 517 -53.66 7.49 2.93
C PRO A 517 -54.44 7.84 1.61
N SER A 518 -54.22 6.98 0.59
CA SER A 518 -55.15 6.55 -0.49
C SER A 518 -55.63 7.49 -1.63
N GLN A 519 -55.14 7.13 -2.84
CA GLN A 519 -55.84 6.96 -4.14
C GLN A 519 -56.27 8.15 -5.03
N ALA A 520 -56.29 7.83 -6.34
CA ALA A 520 -56.98 8.46 -7.49
C ALA A 520 -56.25 9.51 -8.37
N GLN A 521 -55.73 8.99 -9.49
CA GLN A 521 -55.64 9.57 -10.86
C GLN A 521 -56.13 11.01 -11.12
N GLN A 522 -55.30 11.84 -11.78
CA GLN A 522 -55.45 12.14 -13.23
C GLN A 522 -54.33 13.02 -13.83
N ASN A 523 -53.89 12.62 -15.03
CA ASN A 523 -53.32 13.39 -16.15
C ASN A 523 -52.58 14.73 -15.94
N SER A 524 -51.34 14.78 -16.43
CA SER A 524 -50.84 15.88 -17.28
C SER A 524 -49.69 15.38 -18.17
N GLN A 525 -49.97 15.14 -19.46
CA GLN A 525 -48.94 14.93 -20.48
C GLN A 525 -48.38 16.31 -20.91
N PRO A 526 -47.07 16.53 -20.77
CA PRO A 526 -46.34 17.16 -21.88
C PRO A 526 -44.90 16.65 -22.10
N MET A 527 -44.40 15.68 -21.32
CA MET A 527 -42.98 15.28 -21.35
C MET A 527 -42.61 14.32 -22.50
N ASN A 528 -43.57 13.57 -23.06
CA ASN A 528 -43.28 12.53 -24.05
C ASN A 528 -43.04 13.02 -25.49
N ASP A 529 -43.42 14.25 -25.83
CA ASP A 529 -43.18 14.79 -27.19
C ASP A 529 -41.79 15.41 -27.36
N VAL A 530 -41.12 15.79 -26.26
CA VAL A 530 -39.74 16.33 -26.29
C VAL A 530 -38.72 15.23 -26.64
N LEU A 531 -38.94 14.00 -26.18
CA LEU A 531 -38.01 12.88 -26.40
C LEU A 531 -38.08 12.27 -27.81
N ARG A 532 -39.14 12.55 -28.60
CA ARG A 532 -39.28 12.04 -29.97
C ARG A 532 -38.60 12.89 -31.05
N GLN A 533 -38.13 14.10 -30.73
CA GLN A 533 -37.41 14.98 -31.68
C GLN A 533 -35.88 14.90 -31.61
N LEU A 534 -35.30 14.22 -30.61
CA LEU A 534 -33.85 14.24 -30.36
C LEU A 534 -33.04 13.05 -30.92
N PHE A 535 -33.69 12.01 -31.47
CA PHE A 535 -33.01 10.79 -31.93
C PHE A 535 -33.40 10.33 -33.35
N ASN A 536 -33.69 11.27 -34.25
CA ASN A 536 -33.91 10.95 -35.66
C ASN A 536 -33.11 11.88 -36.58
N ARG A 537 -31.79 11.65 -36.67
CA ARG A 537 -30.92 12.01 -37.79
C ARG A 537 -29.61 11.23 -37.74
#